data_AF-A0A7L2QLF2-F1
#
_entry.id   AF-A0A7L2QLF2-F1
#
_cell.length_a   1.000
_cell.length_b   1.000
_cell.length_c   1.000
_cell.angle_alpha   90.00
_cell.angle_beta   90.00
_cell.angle_gamma   90.00
#
_symmetry.space_group_name_H-M   'P 1'
#
loop_
_entity.id
_entity.type
_entity.pdbx_description
1 polymer ?
#
loop_
_entity_poly.entity_id
_entity_poly.type
_entity_poly.pdbx_seq_one_letter_code
_entity_poly.pdbx_strand_id
1 'polypeptide(L)'
;AAKKAKEAGDKASQALSAEQQERIRRNKEAARQLLAERNVPPGFGDSWRRQLAGEFSKPYFMELMAFVADERKRYTVYPPPEQVFTWTQMCDIWDVKVVILGQDPYHGPKQAHGLCFSVQKPVPPPPSLENIYKELSEDIEGFTHPGHGDLTGWAKQGEL
;
A
#
# COMPACT_ATOMS: atom_id res chain seq x y z
N ALA A 1 -64.46 29.19 -2.19
CA ALA A 1 -63.15 28.95 -2.84
C ALA A 1 -62.31 27.90 -2.08
N ALA A 2 -62.88 26.71 -1.80
CA ALA A 2 -62.26 25.66 -0.98
C ALA A 2 -61.88 24.42 -1.82
N LYS A 3 -61.15 24.64 -2.92
CA LYS A 3 -60.71 23.56 -3.81
C LYS A 3 -59.24 23.74 -4.26
N LYS A 4 -58.39 24.28 -3.38
CA LYS A 4 -56.95 24.47 -3.61
C LYS A 4 -56.06 24.02 -2.45
N ALA A 5 -56.55 23.11 -1.61
CA ALA A 5 -55.79 22.54 -0.49
C ALA A 5 -55.65 21.00 -0.56
N LYS A 6 -55.95 20.39 -1.72
CA LYS A 6 -55.84 18.94 -1.94
C LYS A 6 -54.89 18.60 -3.10
N GLU A 7 -53.81 19.36 -3.21
CA GLU A 7 -52.68 19.06 -4.12
C GLU A 7 -51.33 19.24 -3.41
N ALA A 8 -51.32 19.26 -2.07
CA ALA A 8 -50.11 19.41 -1.26
C ALA A 8 -49.71 18.13 -0.51
N GLY A 9 -50.30 16.99 -0.86
CA GLY A 9 -50.04 15.72 -0.18
C GLY A 9 -50.08 14.56 -1.15
N ASP A 10 -49.01 14.38 -1.94
CA ASP A 10 -48.61 13.08 -2.51
C ASP A 10 -47.25 13.15 -3.24
N LYS A 11 -46.25 13.72 -2.56
CA LYS A 11 -44.86 13.34 -2.79
C LYS A 11 -44.27 12.85 -1.48
N ALA A 12 -44.92 11.86 -0.89
CA ALA A 12 -44.26 11.01 0.07
C ALA A 12 -43.06 10.39 -0.66
N SER A 13 -41.85 10.78 -0.24
CA SER A 13 -40.62 10.03 -0.51
C SER A 13 -40.90 8.57 -0.19
N GLN A 14 -41.21 7.76 -1.20
CA GLN A 14 -41.36 6.33 -1.03
C GLN A 14 -39.98 5.81 -0.61
N ALA A 15 -39.85 5.48 0.67
CA ALA A 15 -38.66 4.84 1.18
C ALA A 15 -38.38 3.59 0.32
N LEU A 16 -37.15 3.51 -0.21
CA LEU A 16 -36.72 2.39 -1.05
C LEU A 16 -37.03 1.07 -0.37
N SER A 17 -37.55 0.09 -1.11
CA SER A 17 -37.77 -1.26 -0.59
C SER A 17 -36.44 -1.88 -0.15
N ALA A 18 -36.49 -2.86 0.77
CA ALA A 18 -35.28 -3.57 1.21
C ALA A 18 -34.48 -4.15 0.03
N GLU A 19 -35.17 -4.66 -0.99
CA GLU A 19 -34.55 -5.17 -2.21
C GLU A 19 -33.89 -4.06 -3.04
N GLN A 20 -34.52 -2.88 -3.15
CA GLN A 20 -33.93 -1.72 -3.83
C GLN A 20 -32.70 -1.20 -3.08
N GLN A 21 -32.74 -1.15 -1.75
CA GLN A 21 -31.60 -0.77 -0.90
C GLN A 21 -30.44 -1.75 -1.06
N GLU A 22 -30.73 -3.05 -1.08
CA GLU A 22 -29.73 -4.11 -1.28
C GLU A 22 -29.09 -4.02 -2.66
N ARG A 23 -29.89 -3.80 -3.72
CA ARG A 23 -29.38 -3.58 -5.08
C ARG A 23 -28.49 -2.34 -5.16
N ILE A 24 -28.88 -1.24 -4.51
CA ILE A 24 -28.05 -0.02 -4.47
C ILE A 24 -26.75 -0.28 -3.72
N ARG A 25 -26.78 -1.00 -2.60
CA ARG A 25 -25.59 -1.38 -1.84
C ARG A 25 -24.63 -2.20 -2.69
N ARG A 26 -25.13 -3.28 -3.32
CA ARG A 26 -24.34 -4.15 -4.19
C ARG A 26 -23.74 -3.39 -5.37
N ASN A 27 -24.51 -2.52 -6.02
CA ASN A 27 -24.02 -1.70 -7.13
C ASN A 27 -22.94 -0.71 -6.68
N LYS A 28 -23.09 -0.11 -5.48
CA LYS A 28 -22.07 0.78 -4.90
C LYS A 28 -20.79 0.02 -4.54
N GLU A 29 -20.91 -1.18 -3.99
CA GLU A 29 -19.77 -2.05 -3.68
C GLU A 29 -19.03 -2.48 -4.94
N ALA A 30 -19.75 -2.94 -5.97
CA ALA A 30 -19.17 -3.29 -7.26
C ALA A 30 -18.47 -2.09 -7.92
N ALA A 31 -19.09 -0.90 -7.88
CA ALA A 31 -18.46 0.32 -8.40
C ALA A 31 -17.18 0.69 -7.63
N ARG A 32 -17.18 0.52 -6.29
CA ARG A 32 -15.97 0.73 -5.48
C ARG A 32 -14.87 -0.27 -5.78
N GLN A 33 -15.21 -1.55 -5.99
CA GLN A 33 -14.23 -2.58 -6.38
C GLN A 33 -13.60 -2.27 -7.74
N LEU A 34 -14.40 -1.91 -8.75
CA LEU A 34 -13.87 -1.52 -10.06
C LEU A 34 -12.98 -0.28 -9.99
N LEU A 35 -13.35 0.72 -9.18
CA LEU A 35 -12.52 1.90 -8.95
C LEU A 35 -11.22 1.54 -8.24
N ALA A 36 -11.27 0.67 -7.24
CA ALA A 36 -10.09 0.18 -6.54
C ALA A 36 -9.15 -0.55 -7.48
N GLU A 37 -9.66 -1.47 -8.31
CA GLU A 37 -8.89 -2.22 -9.32
C GLU A 37 -8.22 -1.31 -10.34
N ARG A 38 -8.90 -0.25 -10.79
CA ARG A 38 -8.32 0.73 -11.72
C ARG A 38 -7.18 1.53 -11.11
N ASN A 39 -7.23 1.78 -9.81
CA ASN A 39 -6.31 2.67 -9.10
C ASN A 39 -5.18 1.91 -8.38
N VAL A 40 -5.11 0.57 -8.50
CA VAL A 40 -4.02 -0.21 -7.89
C VAL A 40 -2.71 0.17 -8.56
N PRO A 41 -1.67 0.54 -7.79
CA PRO A 41 -0.35 0.75 -8.34
C PRO A 41 0.21 -0.53 -9.00
N PRO A 42 1.05 -0.42 -10.04
CA PRO A 42 1.73 -1.57 -10.60
C PRO A 42 2.66 -2.23 -9.56
N GLY A 43 2.86 -3.55 -9.67
CA GLY A 43 3.75 -4.28 -8.77
C GLY A 43 3.20 -4.51 -7.37
N PHE A 44 1.88 -4.60 -7.21
CA PHE A 44 1.25 -4.89 -5.92
C PHE A 44 0.92 -6.38 -5.79
N GLY A 45 1.32 -7.02 -4.70
CA GLY A 45 1.01 -8.43 -4.41
C GLY A 45 -0.48 -8.69 -4.21
N ASP A 46 -0.94 -9.87 -4.60
CA ASP A 46 -2.38 -10.23 -4.66
C ASP A 46 -3.08 -10.23 -3.30
N SER A 47 -2.43 -10.78 -2.26
CA SER A 47 -2.99 -10.84 -0.91
C SER A 47 -3.15 -9.44 -0.31
N TRP A 48 -2.10 -8.63 -0.41
CA TRP A 48 -2.12 -7.23 0.01
C TRP A 48 -3.08 -6.37 -0.79
N ARG A 49 -3.13 -6.53 -2.12
CA ARG A 49 -4.07 -5.79 -2.99
C ARG A 49 -5.51 -5.99 -2.51
N ARG A 50 -5.90 -7.23 -2.20
CA ARG A 50 -7.26 -7.53 -1.73
C ARG A 50 -7.55 -6.86 -0.39
N GLN A 51 -6.60 -6.90 0.55
CA GLN A 51 -6.80 -6.31 1.87
C GLN A 51 -6.83 -4.78 1.83
N LEU A 52 -6.03 -4.16 0.95
CA LEU A 52 -5.88 -2.71 0.84
C LEU A 52 -6.74 -2.08 -0.27
N ALA A 53 -7.58 -2.87 -0.96
CA ALA A 53 -8.42 -2.41 -2.06
C ALA A 53 -9.28 -1.17 -1.70
N GLY A 54 -9.75 -1.12 -0.45
CA GLY A 54 -10.53 0.02 0.05
C GLY A 54 -9.77 1.36 0.00
N GLU A 55 -8.45 1.35 0.13
CA GLU A 55 -7.61 2.54 0.17
C GLU A 55 -7.41 3.16 -1.22
N PHE A 56 -7.28 2.34 -2.27
CA PHE A 56 -6.99 2.81 -3.63
C PHE A 56 -8.09 3.69 -4.24
N SER A 57 -9.31 3.59 -3.71
CA SER A 57 -10.46 4.39 -4.15
C SER A 57 -10.65 5.68 -3.35
N LYS A 58 -9.87 5.90 -2.28
CA LYS A 58 -10.03 7.08 -1.42
C LYS A 58 -9.39 8.31 -2.07
N PRO A 59 -10.00 9.51 -1.95
CA PRO A 59 -9.48 10.74 -2.55
C PRO A 59 -8.02 11.03 -2.21
N TYR A 60 -7.64 10.88 -0.92
CA TYR A 60 -6.27 11.15 -0.49
C TYR A 60 -5.23 10.27 -1.20
N PHE A 61 -5.57 9.01 -1.49
CA PHE A 61 -4.63 8.08 -2.13
C PHE A 61 -4.45 8.45 -3.61
N MET A 62 -5.55 8.80 -4.27
CA MET A 62 -5.51 9.28 -5.66
C MET A 62 -4.72 10.58 -5.80
N GLU A 63 -4.93 11.53 -4.88
CA GLU A 63 -4.18 12.79 -4.82
C GLU A 63 -2.70 12.55 -4.55
N LEU A 64 -2.36 11.66 -3.62
CA LEU A 64 -0.98 11.28 -3.31
C LEU A 64 -0.27 10.64 -4.52
N MET A 65 -0.92 9.69 -5.19
CA MET A 65 -0.34 9.04 -6.38
C MET A 65 -0.13 10.03 -7.52
N ALA A 66 -1.06 10.99 -7.71
CA ALA A 66 -0.92 12.06 -8.69
C ALA A 66 0.24 13.00 -8.34
N PHE A 67 0.37 13.38 -7.06
CA PHE A 67 1.49 14.19 -6.56
C PHE A 67 2.84 13.52 -6.81
N VAL A 68 2.99 12.25 -6.41
CA VAL A 68 4.25 11.49 -6.61
C VAL A 68 4.57 11.32 -8.10
N ALA A 69 3.55 11.09 -8.94
CA ALA A 69 3.75 10.99 -10.39
C ALA A 69 4.20 12.33 -11.01
N ASP A 70 3.77 13.46 -10.46
CA ASP A 70 4.22 14.79 -10.91
C ASP A 70 5.64 15.11 -10.41
N GLU A 71 5.95 14.79 -9.15
CA GLU A 71 7.32 14.92 -8.60
C GLU A 71 8.33 14.13 -9.43
N ARG A 72 7.97 12.92 -9.88
CA ARG A 72 8.82 12.08 -10.75
C ARG A 72 9.13 12.70 -12.12
N LYS A 73 8.33 13.66 -12.60
CA LYS A 73 8.63 14.40 -13.85
C LYS A 73 9.64 15.52 -13.60
N ARG A 74 9.74 16.00 -12.36
CA ARG A 74 10.56 17.16 -11.97
C ARG A 74 11.86 16.77 -11.28
N TYR A 75 11.86 15.65 -10.55
CA TYR A 75 12.96 15.21 -9.71
C TYR A 75 13.22 13.71 -9.85
N THR A 76 14.43 13.30 -9.44
CA THR A 76 14.72 11.89 -9.20
C THR A 76 14.10 11.47 -7.87
N VAL A 77 13.03 10.69 -7.93
CA VAL A 77 12.33 10.15 -6.76
C VAL A 77 12.66 8.67 -6.60
N TYR A 78 13.11 8.28 -5.41
CA TYR A 78 13.42 6.89 -5.06
C TYR A 78 12.34 6.26 -4.17
N PRO A 79 12.14 4.93 -4.24
CA PRO A 79 12.70 4.01 -5.25
C PRO A 79 12.03 4.21 -6.62
N PRO A 80 12.50 3.53 -7.69
CA PRO A 80 11.77 3.44 -8.95
C PRO A 80 10.29 3.04 -8.73
N PRO A 81 9.34 3.52 -9.57
CA PRO A 81 7.90 3.27 -9.37
C PRO A 81 7.53 1.80 -9.18
N GLU A 82 8.15 0.92 -9.96
CA GLU A 82 7.96 -0.53 -9.96
C GLU A 82 8.47 -1.22 -8.70
N GLN A 83 9.31 -0.54 -7.92
CA GLN A 83 9.90 -1.03 -6.67
C GLN A 83 9.24 -0.44 -5.42
N VAL A 84 8.29 0.50 -5.54
CA VAL A 84 7.66 1.13 -4.36
C VAL A 84 6.94 0.11 -3.49
N PHE A 85 6.31 -0.89 -4.11
CA PHE A 85 5.49 -1.90 -3.45
C PHE A 85 6.14 -3.28 -3.42
N THR A 86 7.46 -3.39 -3.61
CA THR A 86 8.21 -4.67 -3.58
C THR A 86 7.90 -5.49 -2.33
N TRP A 87 7.79 -4.85 -1.17
CA TRP A 87 7.44 -5.50 0.10
C TRP A 87 6.15 -6.33 0.02
N THR A 88 5.15 -5.88 -0.75
CA THR A 88 3.88 -6.61 -0.92
C THR A 88 4.03 -7.91 -1.71
N GLN A 89 5.13 -8.05 -2.47
CA GLN A 89 5.43 -9.22 -3.29
C GLN A 89 6.34 -10.21 -2.57
N MET A 90 6.97 -9.81 -1.45
CA MET A 90 7.95 -10.66 -0.78
C MET A 90 7.31 -11.73 0.10
N CYS A 91 6.22 -11.39 0.78
CA CYS A 91 5.42 -12.33 1.56
C CYS A 91 3.94 -12.01 1.45
N ASP A 92 3.11 -13.05 1.54
CA ASP A 92 1.67 -12.86 1.66
C ASP A 92 1.33 -12.24 3.01
N ILE A 93 0.29 -11.41 3.05
CA ILE A 93 -0.14 -10.71 4.26
C ILE A 93 -0.38 -11.64 5.46
N TRP A 94 -0.74 -12.90 5.20
CA TRP A 94 -1.03 -13.91 6.22
C TRP A 94 0.22 -14.61 6.76
N ASP A 95 1.35 -14.49 6.05
CA ASP A 95 2.64 -15.08 6.43
C ASP A 95 3.53 -14.09 7.20
N VAL A 96 3.06 -12.85 7.40
CA VAL A 96 3.77 -11.83 8.16
C VAL A 96 3.85 -12.24 9.64
N LYS A 97 5.06 -12.23 10.18
CA LYS A 97 5.39 -12.58 11.57
C LYS A 97 5.86 -11.37 12.36
N VAL A 98 6.65 -10.52 11.71
CA VAL A 98 7.26 -9.34 12.30
C VAL A 98 7.12 -8.19 11.32
N VAL A 99 6.96 -6.98 11.85
CA VAL A 99 6.92 -5.74 11.05
C VAL A 99 8.03 -4.82 11.54
N ILE A 100 8.95 -4.48 10.63
CA ILE A 100 10.07 -3.56 10.84
C ILE A 100 9.76 -2.25 10.12
N LEU A 101 9.51 -1.20 10.89
CA LEU A 101 9.19 0.11 10.34
C LEU A 101 10.44 0.98 10.20
N GLY A 102 10.77 1.32 8.95
CA GLY A 102 11.70 2.41 8.63
C GLY A 102 10.99 3.78 8.57
N GLN A 103 11.77 4.85 8.41
CA GLN A 103 11.25 6.20 8.26
C GLN A 103 10.90 6.51 6.80
N ASP A 104 11.91 6.60 5.95
CA ASP A 104 11.80 6.91 4.53
C ASP A 104 12.86 6.13 3.71
N PRO A 105 12.66 5.95 2.40
CA PRO A 105 13.63 5.24 1.57
C PRO A 105 14.97 5.96 1.50
N TYR A 106 16.06 5.20 1.36
CA TYR A 106 17.36 5.78 1.02
C TYR A 106 17.28 6.63 -0.25
N HIS A 107 17.87 7.82 -0.20
CA HIS A 107 17.80 8.83 -1.26
C HIS A 107 18.98 8.78 -2.24
N GLY A 108 19.91 7.82 -2.10
CA GLY A 108 21.03 7.65 -3.00
C GLY A 108 20.70 6.76 -4.21
N PRO A 109 21.38 6.94 -5.35
CA PRO A 109 21.17 6.11 -6.53
C PRO A 109 21.34 4.62 -6.23
N LYS A 110 20.36 3.82 -6.65
CA LYS A 110 20.35 2.35 -6.54
C LYS A 110 20.38 1.80 -5.10
N GLN A 111 20.10 2.63 -4.09
CA GLN A 111 20.04 2.17 -2.69
C GLN A 111 18.67 1.58 -2.38
N ALA A 112 17.62 2.41 -2.36
CA ALA A 112 16.27 1.96 -2.03
C ALA A 112 15.66 1.09 -3.14
N HIS A 113 15.03 -0.01 -2.75
CA HIS A 113 14.37 -0.93 -3.66
C HIS A 113 13.03 -1.50 -3.16
N GLY A 114 12.42 -0.83 -2.20
CA GLY A 114 11.08 -1.17 -1.69
C GLY A 114 11.05 -1.99 -0.41
N LEU A 115 12.19 -2.21 0.23
CA LEU A 115 12.33 -2.83 1.55
C LEU A 115 13.07 -1.85 2.47
N CYS A 116 12.60 -1.71 3.72
CA CYS A 116 13.24 -0.82 4.69
C CYS A 116 14.64 -1.36 5.07
N PHE A 117 15.58 -0.46 5.34
CA PHE A 117 17.00 -0.73 5.64
C PHE A 117 17.81 -1.49 4.57
N SER A 118 17.16 -2.11 3.59
CA SER A 118 17.81 -2.93 2.60
C SER A 118 18.34 -2.15 1.41
N VAL A 119 19.48 -2.60 0.88
CA VAL A 119 20.06 -2.15 -0.39
C VAL A 119 20.39 -3.34 -1.30
N GLN A 120 20.29 -3.15 -2.62
CA GLN A 120 20.60 -4.20 -3.58
C GLN A 120 22.11 -4.43 -3.72
N LYS A 121 22.51 -5.68 -3.96
CA LYS A 121 23.91 -5.99 -4.34
C LYS A 121 24.28 -5.27 -5.64
N PRO A 122 25.51 -4.74 -5.79
CA PRO A 122 26.64 -4.84 -4.86
C PRO A 122 26.77 -3.65 -3.89
N VAL A 123 25.71 -2.87 -3.66
CA VAL A 123 25.77 -1.71 -2.77
C VAL A 123 26.13 -2.16 -1.35
N PRO A 124 27.15 -1.55 -0.71
CA PRO A 124 27.53 -1.90 0.65
C PRO A 124 26.40 -1.50 1.64
N PRO A 125 26.27 -2.20 2.78
CA PRO A 125 25.28 -1.86 3.79
C PRO A 125 25.43 -0.40 4.24
N PRO A 126 24.33 0.37 4.34
CA PRO A 126 24.37 1.72 4.90
C PRO A 126 24.64 1.69 6.41
N PRO A 127 25.07 2.82 7.02
CA PRO A 127 25.41 2.86 8.45
C PRO A 127 24.31 2.35 9.39
N SER A 128 23.05 2.61 9.08
CA SER A 128 21.92 2.09 9.86
C SER A 128 21.84 0.57 9.84
N LEU A 129 22.09 -0.06 8.67
CA LEU A 129 22.08 -1.51 8.54
C LEU A 129 23.34 -2.15 9.16
N GLU A 130 24.49 -1.48 9.08
CA GLU A 130 25.69 -1.90 9.81
C GLU A 130 25.45 -1.95 11.32
N ASN A 131 24.75 -0.96 11.87
CA ASN A 131 24.38 -0.97 13.29
C ASN A 131 23.42 -2.13 13.63
N ILE A 132 22.46 -2.45 12.75
CA ILE A 132 21.57 -3.61 12.92
C ILE A 132 22.39 -4.91 12.92
N TYR A 133 23.33 -5.07 11.99
CA TYR A 133 24.18 -6.27 11.96
C TYR A 133 25.12 -6.38 13.16
N LYS A 134 25.60 -5.25 13.68
CA LYS A 134 26.37 -5.23 14.92
C LYS A 134 25.52 -5.75 16.09
N GLU A 135 24.30 -5.23 16.25
CA GLU A 135 23.38 -5.67 17.30
C GLU A 135 23.07 -7.17 17.17
N LEU A 136 22.78 -7.65 15.95
CA LEU A 136 22.52 -9.07 15.70
C LEU A 136 23.71 -9.97 16.00
N SER A 137 24.94 -9.48 15.82
CA SER A 137 26.15 -10.24 16.16
C SER A 137 26.35 -10.36 17.67
N GLU A 138 25.78 -9.45 18.46
CA GLU A 138 25.82 -9.46 19.92
C GLU A 138 24.63 -10.24 20.51
N ASP A 139 23.46 -10.20 19.88
CA ASP A 139 22.21 -10.80 20.37
C ASP A 139 22.00 -12.25 19.92
N ILE A 140 22.41 -12.61 18.69
CA ILE A 140 22.12 -13.93 18.09
C ILE A 140 23.41 -14.76 18.01
N GLU A 141 23.50 -15.80 18.85
CA GLU A 141 24.63 -16.73 18.84
C GLU A 141 24.80 -17.38 17.45
N GLY A 142 26.01 -17.27 16.90
CA GLY A 142 26.34 -17.83 15.59
C GLY A 142 25.95 -16.96 14.39
N PHE A 143 25.37 -15.78 14.60
CA PHE A 143 25.17 -14.83 13.51
C PHE A 143 26.51 -14.32 12.98
N THR A 144 26.63 -14.27 11.65
CA THR A 144 27.80 -13.70 10.97
C THR A 144 27.35 -12.67 9.95
N HIS A 145 28.00 -11.52 9.93
CA HIS A 145 27.73 -10.45 8.98
C HIS A 145 27.75 -10.99 7.52
N PRO A 146 26.67 -10.83 6.73
CA PRO A 146 26.52 -11.49 5.43
C PRO A 146 27.35 -10.88 4.29
N GLY A 147 27.97 -9.73 4.54
CA GLY A 147 28.80 -9.01 3.56
C GLY A 147 27.99 -8.26 2.50
N HIS A 148 26.68 -8.11 2.68
CA HIS A 148 25.79 -7.36 1.80
C HIS A 148 24.60 -6.76 2.54
N GLY A 149 23.94 -5.76 1.94
CA GLY A 149 22.77 -5.10 2.53
C GLY A 149 21.41 -5.60 2.04
N ASP A 150 21.37 -6.67 1.26
CA ASP A 150 20.13 -7.22 0.71
C ASP A 150 19.38 -8.08 1.77
N LEU A 151 18.20 -7.61 2.19
CA LEU A 151 17.33 -8.23 3.20
C LEU A 151 16.13 -8.95 2.57
N THR A 152 16.13 -9.17 1.25
CA THR A 152 15.07 -9.92 0.55
C THR A 152 14.81 -11.29 1.17
N GLY A 153 15.86 -11.92 1.74
CA GLY A 153 15.73 -13.19 2.45
C GLY A 153 14.81 -13.13 3.66
N TRP A 154 14.90 -12.07 4.46
CA TRP A 154 14.04 -11.86 5.63
C TRP A 154 12.60 -11.57 5.22
N ALA A 155 12.42 -10.68 4.23
CA ALA A 155 11.11 -10.34 3.71
C ALA A 155 10.31 -11.57 3.22
N LYS A 156 10.99 -12.53 2.58
CA LYS A 156 10.40 -13.81 2.16
C LYS A 156 10.02 -14.76 3.30
N GLN A 157 10.56 -14.55 4.50
CA GLN A 157 10.29 -15.37 5.68
C GLN A 157 9.17 -14.81 6.57
N GLY A 158 8.61 -13.65 6.20
CA GLY A 158 7.54 -12.98 6.94
C GLY A 158 8.00 -11.80 7.80
N GLU A 159 9.25 -11.35 7.63
CA GLU A 159 9.80 -10.16 8.30
C GLU A 159 9.57 -8.93 7.38
N LEU A 160 8.46 -8.23 7.57
CA LEU A 160 7.98 -7.17 6.69
C LEU A 160 8.65 -5.82 6.92
#